data_AF-A0AAW9QWQ4-F1
#
_entry.id   AF-A0AAW9QWQ4-F1
#
_cell.length_a   1.000
_cell.length_b   1.000
_cell.length_c   1.000
_cell.angle_alpha   90.00
_cell.angle_beta   90.00
_cell.angle_gamma   90.00
#
_symmetry.space_group_name_H-M   'P 1'
#
loop_
_entity.id
_entity.type
_entity.pdbx_description
1 polymer ?
#
loop_
_entity_poly.entity_id
_entity_poly.type
_entity_poly.pdbx_seq_one_letter_code
_entity_poly.pdbx_strand_id
1 'polypeptide(L)'
;MNGEIDRWAHLDPYTSRYCRDLIRLYDEIEAMTTDIITIANTYQFSVEEVTRAKDHAFGNGVSRYQFIPDLDMAEAWRRMARGEGTSVDEVLLRHEILESALILDRGITQKEAHDIAQQRYPWSELLGEANR
;
A
#
# COMPACT_ATOMS: atom_id res chain seq x y z
N MET A 1 24.34 15.89 4.22
CA MET A 1 22.97 15.73 4.76
C MET A 1 22.06 15.65 3.56
N ASN A 2 21.73 14.44 3.09
CA ASN A 2 20.64 14.30 2.14
C ASN A 2 19.38 14.53 2.96
N GLY A 3 18.73 15.67 2.78
CA GLY A 3 17.45 15.94 3.41
C GLY A 3 16.46 14.95 2.84
N GLU A 4 16.15 13.88 3.58
CA GLU A 4 14.99 13.06 3.30
C GLU A 4 13.80 14.00 3.26
N ILE A 5 13.16 14.07 2.10
CA ILE A 5 11.90 14.78 1.95
C ILE A 5 10.92 14.05 2.86
N ASP A 6 10.41 14.74 3.87
CA ASP A 6 9.35 14.20 4.72
C ASP A 6 8.15 13.83 3.84
N ARG A 7 7.92 12.53 3.66
CA ARG A 7 6.87 11.98 2.79
C ARG A 7 5.47 12.31 3.28
N TRP A 8 5.35 12.84 4.50
CA TRP A 8 4.10 13.27 5.12
C TRP A 8 3.93 14.80 5.13
N ALA A 9 4.83 15.55 4.49
CA ALA A 9 4.81 17.02 4.48
C ALA A 9 3.55 17.62 3.82
N HIS A 10 2.78 16.84 3.06
CA HIS A 10 1.49 17.26 2.50
C HIS A 10 0.35 17.28 3.52
N LEU A 11 0.50 16.60 4.66
CA LEU A 11 -0.53 16.55 5.70
C LEU A 11 -0.51 17.84 6.53
N ASP A 12 -1.70 18.39 6.81
CA ASP A 12 -1.82 19.52 7.71
C ASP A 12 -1.53 19.11 9.17
N PRO A 13 -1.18 20.05 10.07
CA PRO A 13 -0.78 19.72 11.45
C PRO A 13 -1.82 18.94 12.26
N TYR A 14 -3.12 19.11 11.97
CA TYR A 14 -4.17 18.36 12.65
C TYR A 14 -4.18 16.91 12.17
N THR A 15 -4.18 16.70 10.85
CA THR A 15 -4.13 15.36 10.25
C THR A 15 -2.85 14.62 10.66
N SER A 16 -1.67 15.25 10.61
CA SER A 16 -0.41 14.65 11.06
C SER A 16 -0.44 14.23 12.54
N ARG A 17 -1.13 15.01 13.39
CA ARG A 17 -1.29 14.64 14.80
C ARG A 17 -2.23 13.45 14.96
N TYR A 18 -3.34 13.41 14.23
CA TYR A 18 -4.32 12.35 14.27
C TYR A 18 -3.76 11.02 13.74
N CYS A 19 -3.02 11.07 12.64
CA CYS A 19 -2.45 9.89 11.98
C CYS A 19 -1.08 9.48 12.54
N ARG A 20 -0.57 10.10 13.62
CA ARG A 20 0.82 9.92 14.08
C ARG A 20 1.24 8.46 14.23
N ASP A 21 0.43 7.64 14.89
CA ASP A 21 0.79 6.25 15.14
C ASP A 21 0.68 5.42 13.84
N LEU A 22 -0.20 5.80 12.93
CA LEU A 22 -0.35 5.15 11.64
C LEU A 22 0.77 5.53 10.66
N ILE A 23 1.24 6.78 10.70
CA ILE A 23 2.46 7.23 10.00
C ILE A 23 3.65 6.35 10.41
N ARG A 24 3.81 6.09 11.72
CA ARG A 24 4.87 5.19 12.21
C ARG A 24 4.71 3.77 11.68
N LEU A 25 3.49 3.25 11.61
CA LEU A 25 3.25 1.92 11.02
C LEU A 25 3.64 1.87 9.54
N TYR A 26 3.34 2.92 8.77
CA TYR A 26 3.79 3.02 7.38
C TYR A 26 5.32 3.11 7.28
N ASP A 27 5.98 3.85 8.18
CA ASP A 27 7.45 3.95 8.21
C ASP A 27 8.10 2.59 8.56
N GLU A 28 7.50 1.84 9.49
CA GLU A 28 7.92 0.48 9.84
C GLU A 28 7.74 -0.50 8.67
N ILE A 29 6.62 -0.39 7.94
CA ILE A 29 6.37 -1.19 6.74
C ILE A 29 7.41 -0.86 5.68
N GLU A 30 7.60 0.42 5.34
CA GLU A 30 8.58 0.85 4.33
C GLU A 30 9.99 0.32 4.65
N ALA A 31 10.43 0.43 5.91
CA ALA A 31 11.74 -0.02 6.36
C ALA A 31 11.90 -1.55 6.43
N MET A 32 10.81 -2.31 6.37
CA MET A 32 10.86 -3.77 6.41
C MET A 32 11.51 -4.33 5.13
N THR A 33 12.37 -5.34 5.26
CA THR A 33 13.07 -5.94 4.11
C THR A 33 12.71 -7.40 3.86
N THR A 34 12.17 -8.07 4.89
CA THR A 34 11.80 -9.48 4.84
C THR A 34 10.39 -9.72 4.31
N ASP A 35 9.52 -8.71 4.38
CA ASP A 35 8.12 -8.79 3.95
C ASP A 35 7.99 -9.13 2.47
N ILE A 36 8.75 -8.47 1.61
CA ILE A 36 8.67 -8.65 0.15
C ILE A 36 8.85 -10.13 -0.23
N ILE A 37 9.88 -10.80 0.31
CA ILE A 37 10.17 -12.20 -0.01
C ILE A 37 9.09 -13.12 0.57
N THR A 38 8.64 -12.88 1.81
CA THR A 38 7.56 -13.66 2.43
C THR A 38 6.28 -13.55 1.60
N ILE A 39 5.87 -12.34 1.22
CA ILE A 39 4.65 -12.07 0.48
C ILE A 39 4.75 -12.68 -0.93
N ALA A 40 5.84 -12.43 -1.65
CA ALA A 40 6.06 -12.98 -3.01
C ALA A 40 5.93 -14.51 -3.03
N ASN A 41 6.58 -15.20 -2.08
CA ASN A 41 6.52 -16.65 -1.99
C ASN A 41 5.14 -17.16 -1.55
N THR A 42 4.49 -16.51 -0.60
CA THR A 42 3.20 -16.96 -0.07
C THR A 42 2.09 -16.83 -1.11
N TYR A 43 2.06 -15.71 -1.84
CA TYR A 43 0.99 -15.38 -2.79
C TYR A 43 1.36 -15.64 -4.25
N GLN A 44 2.54 -16.24 -4.50
CA GLN A 44 3.01 -16.63 -5.83
C GLN A 44 3.11 -15.45 -6.82
N PHE A 45 3.62 -14.31 -6.34
CA PHE A 45 3.96 -13.14 -7.16
C PHE A 45 5.47 -13.01 -7.30
N SER A 46 5.91 -12.25 -8.31
CA SER A 46 7.33 -11.90 -8.41
C SER A 46 7.74 -10.91 -7.32
N VAL A 47 9.01 -10.99 -6.91
CA VAL A 47 9.62 -10.02 -5.98
C VAL A 47 9.52 -8.58 -6.51
N GLU A 48 9.60 -8.41 -7.83
CA GLU A 48 9.49 -7.10 -8.48
C GLU A 48 8.08 -6.52 -8.36
N GLU A 49 7.04 -7.32 -8.60
CA GLU A 49 5.64 -6.88 -8.44
C GLU A 49 5.34 -6.47 -6.99
N VAL A 50 5.78 -7.26 -6.01
CA VAL A 50 5.55 -6.97 -4.59
C VAL A 50 6.34 -5.75 -4.14
N THR A 51 7.60 -5.60 -4.55
CA THR A 51 8.40 -4.40 -4.29
C THR A 51 7.70 -3.15 -4.82
N ARG A 52 7.26 -3.19 -6.08
CA ARG A 52 6.57 -2.06 -6.71
C ARG A 52 5.27 -1.71 -5.98
N ALA A 53 4.46 -2.70 -5.63
CA ALA A 53 3.22 -2.50 -4.88
C ALA A 53 3.51 -1.85 -3.52
N LYS A 54 4.55 -2.31 -2.81
CA LYS A 54 4.98 -1.71 -1.54
C LYS A 54 5.40 -0.26 -1.71
N ASP A 55 6.25 0.03 -2.69
CA ASP A 55 6.76 1.39 -2.93
C ASP A 55 5.63 2.36 -3.32
N HIS A 56 4.62 1.86 -4.05
CA HIS A 56 3.43 2.62 -4.40
C HIS A 56 2.55 2.90 -3.17
N ALA A 57 2.20 1.88 -2.40
CA ALA A 57 1.26 2.01 -1.29
C ALA A 57 1.88 2.66 -0.03
N PHE A 58 3.14 2.35 0.28
CA PHE A 58 3.80 2.70 1.54
C PHE A 58 5.11 3.44 1.39
N GLY A 59 5.60 3.72 0.17
CA GLY A 59 6.89 4.37 -0.06
C GLY A 59 6.76 5.69 -0.81
N ASN A 60 7.45 5.79 -1.94
CA ASN A 60 7.45 6.98 -2.80
C ASN A 60 6.05 7.36 -3.34
N GLY A 61 5.12 6.41 -3.47
CA GLY A 61 3.75 6.72 -3.89
C GLY A 61 3.00 7.60 -2.89
N VAL A 62 3.30 7.48 -1.58
CA VAL A 62 2.70 8.31 -0.53
C VAL A 62 2.94 9.80 -0.79
N SER A 63 4.20 10.18 -1.04
CA SER A 63 4.56 11.57 -1.30
C SER A 63 4.11 12.02 -2.70
N ARG A 64 4.22 11.14 -3.70
CA ARG A 64 3.87 11.43 -5.10
C ARG A 64 2.38 11.70 -5.29
N TYR A 65 1.53 10.97 -4.58
CA TYR A 65 0.07 11.04 -4.72
C TYR A 65 -0.63 11.60 -3.48
N GLN A 66 0.15 12.03 -2.49
CA GLN A 66 -0.33 12.69 -1.27
C GLN A 66 -1.35 11.83 -0.51
N PHE A 67 -1.05 10.53 -0.38
CA PHE A 67 -1.93 9.60 0.32
C PHE A 67 -2.07 9.97 1.81
N ILE A 68 -3.28 9.80 2.33
CA ILE A 68 -3.54 9.77 3.77
C ILE A 68 -3.36 8.31 4.20
N PRO A 69 -2.64 8.03 5.29
CA PRO A 69 -2.39 6.66 5.66
C PRO A 69 -3.67 5.97 6.15
N ASP A 70 -3.79 4.68 5.86
CA ASP A 70 -4.97 3.86 6.12
C ASP A 70 -4.61 2.65 7.02
N LEU A 71 -5.37 2.48 8.10
CA LEU A 71 -5.08 1.44 9.10
C LEU A 71 -5.31 0.04 8.54
N ASP A 72 -6.38 -0.16 7.79
CA ASP A 72 -6.73 -1.47 7.25
C ASP A 72 -5.69 -1.91 6.22
N MET A 73 -5.17 -0.99 5.40
CA MET A 73 -4.05 -1.26 4.49
C MET A 73 -2.78 -1.69 5.25
N ALA A 74 -2.40 -0.93 6.29
CA ALA A 74 -1.21 -1.23 7.06
C ALA A 74 -1.30 -2.58 7.80
N GLU A 75 -2.46 -2.88 8.38
CA GLU A 75 -2.67 -4.16 9.05
C GLU A 75 -2.72 -5.34 8.08
N ALA A 76 -3.37 -5.17 6.91
CA ALA A 76 -3.37 -6.17 5.85
C ALA A 76 -1.93 -6.51 5.42
N TRP A 77 -1.11 -5.49 5.17
CA TRP A 77 0.30 -5.70 4.82
C TRP A 77 1.07 -6.43 5.92
N ARG A 78 0.89 -6.05 7.19
CA ARG A 78 1.56 -6.71 8.33
C ARG A 78 1.13 -8.17 8.51
N ARG A 79 -0.15 -8.50 8.28
CA ARG A 79 -0.62 -9.89 8.29
C ARG A 79 0.06 -10.68 7.16
N MET A 80 0.05 -10.15 5.94
CA MET A 80 0.73 -10.78 4.80
C MET A 80 2.23 -10.96 5.04
N ALA A 81 2.92 -9.96 5.60
CA ALA A 81 4.35 -10.01 5.92
C ALA A 81 4.72 -11.10 6.94
N ARG A 82 3.77 -11.53 7.77
CA ARG A 82 3.92 -12.64 8.74
C ARG A 82 3.47 -14.00 8.19
N GLY A 83 2.96 -14.05 6.96
CA GLY A 83 2.33 -15.26 6.40
C GLY A 83 0.94 -15.55 6.99
N GLU A 84 0.30 -14.54 7.61
CA GLU A 84 -0.99 -14.64 8.30
C GLU A 84 -2.10 -13.90 7.54
N GLY A 85 -1.86 -13.50 6.29
CA GLY A 85 -2.81 -12.71 5.52
C GLY A 85 -4.06 -13.50 5.11
N THR A 86 -5.17 -12.79 5.03
CA THR A 86 -6.47 -13.30 4.62
C THR A 86 -6.65 -13.25 3.10
N SER A 87 -7.74 -13.85 2.59
CA SER A 87 -8.13 -13.68 1.19
C SER A 87 -8.44 -12.22 0.83
N VAL A 88 -8.93 -11.42 1.79
CA VAL A 88 -9.18 -9.98 1.59
C VAL A 88 -7.85 -9.24 1.47
N ASP A 89 -6.84 -9.60 2.28
CA ASP A 89 -5.51 -9.00 2.19
C ASP A 89 -4.83 -9.31 0.85
N GLU A 90 -5.02 -10.52 0.30
CA GLU A 90 -4.52 -10.85 -1.05
C GLU A 90 -5.18 -9.97 -2.14
N VAL A 91 -6.47 -9.62 -1.98
CA VAL A 91 -7.15 -8.71 -2.92
C VAL A 91 -6.53 -7.31 -2.87
N LEU A 92 -6.15 -6.81 -1.69
CA LEU A 92 -5.36 -5.58 -1.57
C LEU A 92 -4.05 -5.69 -2.35
N LEU A 93 -3.29 -6.77 -2.16
CA LEU A 93 -2.01 -6.95 -2.85
C LEU A 93 -2.19 -6.93 -4.38
N ARG A 94 -3.21 -7.64 -4.89
CA ARG A 94 -3.54 -7.66 -6.32
C ARG A 94 -3.97 -6.28 -6.84
N HIS A 95 -4.71 -5.53 -6.03
CA HIS A 95 -5.11 -4.16 -6.31
C HIS A 95 -3.88 -3.26 -6.50
N GLU A 96 -2.98 -3.22 -5.52
CA GLU A 96 -1.77 -2.38 -5.56
C GLU A 96 -0.80 -2.79 -6.68
N ILE A 97 -0.66 -4.09 -6.96
CA ILE A 97 0.15 -4.60 -8.09
C ILE A 97 -0.39 -4.08 -9.42
N LEU A 98 -1.72 -4.10 -9.61
CA LEU A 98 -2.36 -3.65 -10.85
C LEU A 98 -2.33 -2.13 -10.97
N GLU A 99 -2.68 -1.40 -9.91
CA GLU A 99 -2.66 0.07 -9.89
C GLU A 99 -1.26 0.59 -10.27
N SER A 100 -0.23 0.09 -9.59
CA SER A 100 1.15 0.50 -9.84
C SER A 100 1.63 0.12 -11.26
N ALA A 101 1.25 -1.04 -11.80
CA ALA A 101 1.57 -1.43 -13.17
C ALA A 101 0.91 -0.51 -14.21
N LEU A 102 -0.37 -0.18 -14.04
CA LEU A 102 -1.09 0.70 -14.97
C LEU A 102 -0.47 2.09 -15.06
N ILE A 103 -0.05 2.64 -13.91
CA ILE A 103 0.63 3.93 -13.84
C ILE A 103 1.97 3.89 -14.59
N LEU A 104 2.76 2.83 -14.41
CA LEU A 104 4.09 2.73 -15.04
C LEU A 104 4.00 2.40 -16.54
N ASP A 105 3.19 1.41 -16.89
CA ASP A 105 3.16 0.85 -18.25
C ASP A 105 2.34 1.69 -19.22
N ARG A 106 1.27 2.32 -18.72
CA ARG A 106 0.31 3.07 -19.55
C ARG A 106 0.37 4.57 -19.32
N GLY A 107 1.07 5.03 -18.29
CA GLY A 107 1.17 6.45 -17.96
C GLY A 107 -0.17 7.10 -17.61
N ILE A 108 -1.18 6.32 -17.23
CA ILE A 108 -2.49 6.85 -16.83
C ILE A 108 -2.41 7.46 -15.43
N THR A 109 -3.42 8.28 -15.09
CA THR A 109 -3.44 8.94 -13.79
C THR A 109 -3.64 7.96 -12.65
N GLN A 110 -3.19 8.32 -11.44
CA GLN A 110 -3.39 7.50 -10.25
C GLN A 110 -4.88 7.19 -10.04
N LYS A 111 -5.75 8.18 -10.24
CA LYS A 111 -7.20 8.01 -10.09
C LYS A 111 -7.75 6.97 -11.08
N GLU A 112 -7.37 7.05 -12.36
CA GLU A 112 -7.83 6.09 -13.37
C GLU A 112 -7.30 4.68 -13.10
N ALA A 113 -6.04 4.56 -12.67
CA ALA A 113 -5.45 3.29 -12.29
C ALA A 113 -6.17 2.67 -11.09
N HIS A 114 -6.48 3.49 -10.08
CA HIS A 114 -7.24 3.08 -8.90
C HIS A 114 -8.65 2.61 -9.26
N ASP A 115 -9.39 3.36 -10.10
CA ASP A 115 -10.73 2.98 -10.53
C ASP A 115 -10.73 1.61 -11.25
N ILE A 116 -9.73 1.35 -12.10
CA ILE A 116 -9.55 0.06 -12.80
C ILE A 116 -9.17 -1.05 -11.81
N ALA A 117 -8.24 -0.77 -10.89
CA ALA A 117 -7.81 -1.73 -9.87
C ALA A 117 -8.97 -2.11 -8.95
N GLN A 118 -9.76 -1.14 -8.50
CA GLN A 118 -10.95 -1.34 -7.69
C GLN A 118 -12.00 -2.17 -8.42
N GLN A 119 -12.25 -1.90 -9.71
CA GLN A 119 -13.21 -2.68 -10.49
C GLN A 119 -12.81 -4.16 -10.61
N ARG A 120 -11.50 -4.45 -10.70
CA ARG A 120 -11.00 -5.82 -10.88
C ARG A 120 -10.74 -6.54 -9.56
N TYR A 121 -10.31 -5.81 -8.55
CA TYR A 121 -9.94 -6.27 -7.21
C TYR A 121 -10.60 -5.33 -6.20
N PRO A 122 -11.90 -5.55 -5.88
CA PRO A 122 -12.74 -4.62 -5.13
C PRO A 122 -12.47 -4.69 -3.62
N TRP A 123 -11.24 -4.35 -3.23
CA TRP A 123 -10.76 -4.53 -1.85
C TRP A 123 -11.61 -3.77 -0.83
N SER A 124 -11.95 -2.50 -1.11
CA SER A 124 -12.74 -1.69 -0.17
C SER A 124 -14.16 -2.24 0.07
N GLU A 125 -14.76 -2.91 -0.91
CA GLU A 125 -16.07 -3.55 -0.75
C GLU A 125 -15.97 -4.80 0.13
N LEU A 126 -14.97 -5.65 -0.14
CA LEU A 126 -14.73 -6.87 0.63
C LEU A 126 -14.33 -6.57 2.09
N LEU A 127 -13.52 -5.53 2.31
CA LEU A 127 -13.17 -5.07 3.64
C LEU A 127 -14.42 -4.63 4.43
N GLY A 128 -15.30 -3.86 3.77
CA GLY A 128 -16.56 -3.44 4.37
C GLY A 128 -17.53 -4.59 4.68
N GLU A 129 -17.42 -5.73 4.00
CA GLU A 129 -18.18 -6.94 4.32
C GLU A 129 -17.54 -7.76 5.45
N ALA A 130 -16.21 -7.84 5.48
CA ALA A 130 -15.47 -8.55 6.52
C ALA A 130 -15.57 -7.88 7.90
N ASN A 131 -15.73 -6.56 7.93
CA ASN A 131 -15.85 -5.76 9.16
C ASN A 131 -17.31 -5.66 9.69
N ARG A 132 -18.27 -6.35 9.07
CA ARG A 132 -19.69 -6.34 9.46
C ARG A 132 -20.08 -7.44 10.44
#